data_AF-A0A920VZ00-F1
#
_entry.id   AF-A0A920VZ00-F1
#
_cell.length_a   1.000
_cell.length_b   1.000
_cell.length_c   1.000
_cell.angle_alpha   90.00
_cell.angle_beta   90.00
_cell.angle_gamma   90.00
#
_symmetry.space_group_name_H-M   'P 1'
#
loop_
_entity.id
_entity.type
_entity.pdbx_description
1 polymer ?
#
loop_
_entity_poly.entity_id
_entity_poly.type
_entity_poly.pdbx_seq_one_letter_code
_entity_poly.pdbx_strand_id
1 'polypeptide(L)'
;MGIGNTSSAAALMQRYTGLPLEDCVGKGTGLDDPGLIRKRKIIQKALDQHDKIDEPHEVLATFGGFEIVMMVGAMLESAVLGRILLIDGFIAGSAFLAASRIVPEIQQYAVFTHQSDEQGHSEMLKFLQAKPLLSLGMCLGEGTGAAVAFPLLQSAVAFLNQMASFESAGVSDRTDGE
;
A
#
# COMPACT_ATOMS: atom_id res chain seq x y z
N MET A 1 10.99 -9.28 -3.08
CA MET A 1 12.05 -8.49 -3.74
C MET A 1 12.07 -8.83 -5.22
N GLY A 2 12.15 -7.84 -6.11
CA GLY A 2 12.20 -8.05 -7.55
C GLY A 2 12.73 -6.82 -8.28
N ILE A 3 13.79 -6.96 -9.08
CA ILE A 3 14.33 -5.84 -9.85
C ILE A 3 13.34 -5.50 -10.98
N GLY A 4 12.96 -4.22 -11.08
CA GLY A 4 12.01 -3.73 -12.08
C GLY A 4 10.53 -3.83 -11.69
N ASN A 5 10.23 -4.34 -10.50
CA ASN A 5 8.84 -4.54 -10.05
C ASN A 5 8.06 -3.23 -9.84
N THR A 6 8.72 -2.07 -9.73
CA THR A 6 8.05 -0.76 -9.75
C THR A 6 7.34 -0.48 -11.07
N SER A 7 7.75 -1.11 -12.17
CA SER A 7 7.03 -1.04 -13.45
C SER A 7 5.73 -1.84 -13.39
N SER A 8 5.77 -3.07 -12.87
CA SER A 8 4.58 -3.92 -12.67
C SER A 8 3.60 -3.27 -11.70
N ALA A 9 4.08 -2.76 -10.57
CA ALA A 9 3.25 -2.03 -9.59
C ALA A 9 2.56 -0.81 -10.21
N ALA A 10 3.26 -0.04 -11.04
CA ALA A 10 2.67 1.11 -11.73
C ALA A 10 1.63 0.71 -12.77
N ALA A 11 1.85 -0.37 -13.52
CA ALA A 11 0.87 -0.90 -14.48
C ALA A 11 -0.40 -1.39 -13.76
N LEU A 12 -0.25 -2.12 -12.65
CA LEU A 12 -1.36 -2.56 -11.81
C LEU A 12 -2.14 -1.36 -11.23
N MET A 13 -1.43 -0.38 -10.68
CA MET A 13 -2.04 0.85 -10.16
C MET A 13 -2.85 1.55 -11.25
N GLN A 14 -2.27 1.78 -12.41
CA GLN A 14 -2.95 2.42 -13.54
C GLN A 14 -4.22 1.64 -13.90
N ARG A 15 -4.11 0.32 -14.06
CA ARG A 15 -5.24 -0.51 -14.50
C ARG A 15 -6.37 -0.58 -13.47
N TYR A 16 -6.06 -0.62 -12.18
CA TYR A 16 -7.09 -0.71 -11.13
C TYR A 16 -7.70 0.63 -10.73
N THR A 17 -6.97 1.73 -10.89
CA THR A 17 -7.44 3.06 -10.49
C THR A 17 -7.99 3.88 -11.66
N GLY A 18 -7.54 3.59 -12.89
CA GLY A 18 -7.81 4.42 -14.06
C GLY A 18 -7.06 5.75 -14.07
N LEU A 19 -6.14 5.98 -13.12
CA LEU A 19 -5.35 7.20 -13.06
C LEU A 19 -4.42 7.33 -14.28
N PRO A 20 -4.01 8.55 -14.63
CA PRO A 20 -2.99 8.78 -15.66
C PRO A 20 -1.69 8.03 -15.33
N LEU A 21 -1.02 7.48 -16.35
CA LEU A 21 0.19 6.67 -16.15
C LEU A 21 1.35 7.49 -15.57
N GLU A 22 1.41 8.79 -15.91
CA GLU A 22 2.36 9.76 -15.39
C GLU A 22 2.30 9.91 -13.87
N ASP A 23 1.12 9.70 -13.27
CA ASP A 23 0.89 9.76 -11.83
C ASP A 23 1.24 8.43 -11.15
N CYS A 24 1.22 7.32 -11.90
CA CYS A 24 1.54 5.99 -11.40
C CYS A 24 3.04 5.66 -11.46
N VAL A 25 3.81 6.30 -12.35
CA VAL A 25 5.20 5.94 -12.64
C VAL A 25 6.18 6.98 -12.08
N GLY A 26 6.96 6.56 -11.08
CA GLY A 26 8.13 7.27 -10.57
C GLY A 26 9.48 6.68 -10.99
N LYS A 27 10.54 7.28 -10.46
CA LYS A 27 11.95 6.98 -10.79
C LYS A 27 12.43 5.64 -10.24
N GLY A 28 11.72 5.00 -9.32
CA GLY A 28 12.16 3.75 -8.71
C GLY A 28 13.53 3.89 -8.05
N THR A 29 14.46 2.99 -8.38
CA THR A 29 15.83 2.96 -7.88
C THR A 29 16.75 4.04 -8.49
N GLY A 30 16.22 5.23 -8.78
CA GLY A 30 17.01 6.39 -9.22
C GLY A 30 17.20 6.55 -10.73
N LEU A 31 16.20 6.23 -11.55
CA LEU A 31 16.26 6.52 -12.99
C LEU A 31 16.41 8.02 -13.27
N ASP A 32 17.16 8.35 -14.33
CA ASP A 32 17.20 9.68 -14.92
C ASP A 32 15.92 9.99 -15.72
N ASP A 33 15.77 11.23 -16.17
CA ASP A 33 14.55 11.65 -16.87
C ASP A 33 14.34 10.90 -18.20
N PRO A 34 15.37 10.65 -19.04
CA PRO A 34 15.25 9.75 -20.20
C PRO A 34 14.81 8.32 -19.82
N GLY A 35 15.36 7.76 -18.74
CA GLY A 35 15.00 6.45 -18.22
C GLY A 35 13.53 6.40 -17.78
N LEU A 36 13.05 7.44 -17.11
CA LEU A 36 11.65 7.58 -16.72
C LEU A 36 10.71 7.64 -17.94
N ILE A 37 11.06 8.42 -18.97
CA ILE A 37 10.30 8.49 -20.22
C ILE A 37 10.24 7.12 -20.90
N ARG A 38 11.37 6.41 -20.96
CA ARG A 38 11.43 5.07 -21.55
C ARG A 38 10.58 4.08 -20.76
N LYS A 39 10.64 4.11 -19.42
CA LYS A 39 9.83 3.29 -18.52
C LYS A 39 8.34 3.51 -18.78
N ARG A 40 7.88 4.77 -18.82
CA ARG A 40 6.49 5.13 -19.15
C ARG A 40 6.06 4.60 -20.51
N LYS A 41 6.88 4.79 -21.56
CA LYS A 41 6.57 4.28 -22.91
C LYS A 41 6.39 2.76 -22.96
N ILE A 42 7.23 2.01 -22.25
CA ILE A 42 7.15 0.55 -22.20
C ILE A 42 5.87 0.11 -21.47
N ILE A 43 5.56 0.73 -20.33
CA ILE A 43 4.35 0.40 -19.57
C ILE A 43 3.10 0.76 -20.37
N GLN A 44 3.07 1.94 -21.01
CA GLN A 44 1.95 2.35 -21.86
C GLN A 44 1.72 1.36 -23.00
N LYS A 45 2.79 0.93 -23.69
CA LYS A 45 2.68 -0.07 -24.76
C LYS A 45 2.05 -1.38 -24.25
N ALA A 46 2.42 -1.83 -23.05
CA ALA A 46 1.83 -3.04 -22.46
C ALA A 46 0.34 -2.81 -22.13
N LEU A 47 -0.01 -1.66 -21.55
CA LEU A 47 -1.39 -1.31 -21.25
C LEU A 47 -2.26 -1.24 -22.51
N ASP A 48 -1.76 -0.64 -23.58
CA ASP A 48 -2.45 -0.52 -24.87
C ASP A 48 -2.64 -1.88 -25.55
N GLN A 49 -1.62 -2.76 -25.47
CA GLN A 49 -1.69 -4.10 -26.05
C GLN A 49 -2.75 -4.99 -25.37
N HIS A 50 -3.02 -4.74 -24.09
CA HIS A 50 -3.92 -5.51 -23.25
C HIS A 50 -5.08 -4.63 -22.75
N ASP A 51 -5.59 -3.71 -23.58
CA ASP A 51 -6.62 -2.71 -23.24
C ASP A 51 -7.94 -3.31 -22.73
N LYS A 52 -8.32 -4.49 -23.22
CA LYS A 52 -9.57 -5.19 -22.86
C LYS A 52 -9.51 -6.00 -21.57
N ILE A 53 -8.35 -6.11 -20.93
CA ILE A 53 -8.21 -6.88 -19.68
C ILE A 53 -8.57 -5.98 -18.50
N ASP A 54 -9.68 -6.30 -17.82
CA ASP A 54 -10.22 -5.57 -16.67
C ASP A 54 -10.52 -6.46 -15.45
N GLU A 55 -10.73 -7.76 -15.67
CA GLU A 55 -10.93 -8.74 -14.61
C GLU A 55 -9.72 -8.79 -13.65
N PRO A 56 -9.90 -8.64 -12.31
CA PRO A 56 -8.78 -8.44 -11.39
C PRO A 56 -7.70 -9.53 -11.43
N HIS A 57 -8.09 -10.79 -11.57
CA HIS A 57 -7.14 -11.88 -11.67
C HIS A 57 -6.36 -11.88 -12.99
N GLU A 58 -7.00 -11.50 -14.09
CA GLU A 58 -6.35 -11.41 -15.41
C GLU A 58 -5.41 -10.20 -15.48
N VAL A 59 -5.78 -9.07 -14.85
CA VAL A 59 -4.90 -7.91 -14.71
C VAL A 59 -3.63 -8.28 -13.92
N LEU A 60 -3.77 -9.00 -12.80
CA LEU A 60 -2.62 -9.53 -12.05
C LEU A 60 -1.75 -10.46 -12.89
N ALA A 61 -2.36 -11.39 -13.63
CA ALA A 61 -1.64 -12.34 -14.46
C ALA A 61 -0.90 -11.65 -15.63
N THR A 62 -1.45 -10.56 -16.15
CA THR A 62 -0.92 -9.83 -17.31
C THR A 62 0.19 -8.85 -16.92
N PHE A 63 -0.01 -8.07 -15.86
CA PHE A 63 0.85 -6.93 -15.51
C PHE A 63 1.64 -7.10 -14.22
N GLY A 64 1.31 -8.11 -13.42
CA GLY A 64 1.94 -8.34 -12.13
C GLY A 64 3.33 -8.96 -12.21
N GLY A 65 3.77 -9.47 -11.07
CA GLY A 65 4.98 -10.27 -10.90
C GLY A 65 4.71 -11.35 -9.86
N PHE A 66 5.49 -12.44 -9.85
CA PHE A 66 5.27 -13.56 -8.94
C PHE A 66 5.31 -13.13 -7.47
N GLU A 67 6.18 -12.19 -7.13
CA GLU A 67 6.30 -11.62 -5.79
C GLU A 67 5.09 -10.78 -5.40
N ILE A 68 4.46 -10.07 -6.37
CA ILE A 68 3.24 -9.31 -6.13
C ILE A 68 2.05 -10.26 -5.91
N VAL A 69 1.92 -11.27 -6.77
CA VAL A 69 0.85 -12.28 -6.65
C VAL A 69 0.98 -13.08 -5.35
N MET A 70 2.22 -13.41 -4.95
CA MET A 70 2.49 -14.02 -3.64
C MET A 70 1.97 -13.13 -2.49
N MET A 71 2.27 -11.82 -2.52
CA MET A 71 1.78 -10.90 -1.50
C MET A 71 0.25 -10.82 -1.49
N VAL A 72 -0.41 -10.78 -2.65
CA VAL A 72 -1.88 -10.81 -2.76
C VAL A 72 -2.45 -12.04 -2.04
N GLY A 73 -1.94 -13.23 -2.36
CA GLY A 73 -2.40 -14.47 -1.73
C GLY A 73 -2.17 -14.48 -0.21
N ALA A 74 -1.00 -14.03 0.24
CA ALA A 74 -0.67 -13.94 1.65
C ALA A 74 -1.57 -12.95 2.40
N MET A 75 -1.90 -11.80 1.79
CA MET A 75 -2.79 -10.79 2.36
C MET A 75 -4.23 -11.31 2.49
N LEU A 76 -4.74 -11.96 1.44
CA LEU A 76 -6.09 -12.54 1.44
C LEU A 76 -6.24 -13.62 2.52
N GLU A 77 -5.30 -14.56 2.58
CA GLU A 77 -5.34 -15.62 3.61
C GLU A 77 -5.18 -15.05 5.02
N SER A 78 -4.30 -14.04 5.20
CA SER A 78 -4.14 -13.38 6.49
C SER A 78 -5.42 -12.68 6.95
N ALA A 79 -6.19 -12.11 6.03
CA ALA A 79 -7.49 -11.52 6.32
C ALA A 79 -8.53 -12.58 6.72
N VAL A 80 -8.58 -13.73 6.04
CA VAL A 80 -9.40 -14.88 6.42
C VAL A 80 -9.09 -15.34 7.85
N LEU A 81 -7.81 -15.34 8.22
CA LEU A 81 -7.34 -15.68 9.57
C LEU A 81 -7.53 -14.56 10.61
N GLY A 82 -8.18 -13.45 10.26
CA GLY A 82 -8.45 -12.33 11.16
C GLY A 82 -7.20 -11.56 11.58
N ARG A 83 -6.15 -11.54 10.75
CA ARG A 83 -4.89 -10.85 11.03
C ARG A 83 -4.87 -9.43 10.48
N ILE A 84 -4.20 -8.53 11.20
CA ILE A 84 -3.91 -7.18 10.73
C ILE A 84 -2.81 -7.26 9.66
N LEU A 85 -3.01 -6.53 8.56
CA LEU A 85 -2.07 -6.43 7.46
C LEU A 85 -1.28 -5.13 7.58
N LEU A 86 0.04 -5.22 7.74
CA LEU A 86 0.92 -4.05 7.64
C LEU A 86 1.33 -3.85 6.18
N ILE A 87 0.72 -2.86 5.54
CA ILE A 87 0.98 -2.55 4.13
C ILE A 87 2.19 -1.62 4.05
N ASP A 88 3.26 -2.09 3.41
CA ASP A 88 4.55 -1.40 3.30
C ASP A 88 4.50 -0.24 2.28
N GLY A 89 5.47 -0.16 1.35
CA GLY A 89 5.55 0.89 0.33
C GLY A 89 4.80 0.54 -0.94
N PHE A 90 5.15 1.24 -2.03
CA PHE A 90 4.45 1.21 -3.32
C PHE A 90 4.15 -0.20 -3.87
N ILE A 91 5.11 -1.13 -3.78
CA ILE A 91 4.93 -2.50 -4.31
C ILE A 91 3.90 -3.27 -3.48
N ALA A 92 4.01 -3.25 -2.16
CA ALA A 92 3.03 -3.87 -1.27
C ALA A 92 1.66 -3.18 -1.38
N GLY A 93 1.64 -1.86 -1.56
CA GLY A 93 0.42 -1.10 -1.85
C GLY A 93 -0.26 -1.55 -3.14
N SER A 94 0.50 -1.80 -4.22
CA SER A 94 -0.06 -2.32 -5.49
C SER A 94 -0.63 -3.73 -5.34
N ALA A 95 0.01 -4.58 -4.54
CA ALA A 95 -0.52 -5.90 -4.19
C ALA A 95 -1.80 -5.78 -3.39
N PHE A 96 -1.82 -4.90 -2.39
CA PHE A 96 -3.01 -4.64 -1.59
C PHE A 96 -4.17 -4.09 -2.43
N LEU A 97 -3.88 -3.17 -3.36
CA LEU A 97 -4.86 -2.66 -4.30
C LEU A 97 -5.44 -3.79 -5.15
N ALA A 98 -4.61 -4.69 -5.68
CA ALA A 98 -5.11 -5.85 -6.40
C ALA A 98 -6.01 -6.75 -5.52
N ALA A 99 -5.59 -7.00 -4.27
CA ALA A 99 -6.36 -7.77 -3.32
C ALA A 99 -7.72 -7.12 -3.01
N SER A 100 -7.79 -5.79 -2.88
CA SER A 100 -9.05 -5.06 -2.64
C SER A 100 -9.97 -5.01 -3.86
N ARG A 101 -9.44 -5.19 -5.07
CA ARG A 101 -10.25 -5.41 -6.27
C ARG A 101 -10.86 -6.81 -6.33
N ILE A 102 -10.22 -7.80 -5.71
CA ILE A 102 -10.73 -9.19 -5.63
C ILE A 102 -11.72 -9.33 -4.46
N VAL A 103 -11.34 -8.85 -3.27
CA VAL A 103 -12.15 -8.89 -2.03
C VAL A 103 -12.14 -7.50 -1.39
N PRO A 104 -13.16 -6.65 -1.63
CA PRO A 104 -13.21 -5.28 -1.11
C PRO A 104 -13.09 -5.19 0.42
N GLU A 105 -13.62 -6.18 1.14
CA GLU A 105 -13.62 -6.24 2.60
C GLU A 105 -12.23 -6.32 3.20
N ILE A 106 -11.18 -6.66 2.42
CA ILE A 106 -9.81 -6.72 2.91
C ILE A 106 -9.33 -5.37 3.51
N GLN A 107 -9.97 -4.26 3.11
CA GLN A 107 -9.70 -2.91 3.61
C GLN A 107 -9.82 -2.78 5.13
N GLN A 108 -10.69 -3.59 5.77
CA GLN A 108 -10.87 -3.56 7.23
C GLN A 108 -9.67 -4.12 8.02
N TYR A 109 -8.78 -4.86 7.37
CA TYR A 109 -7.60 -5.45 8.00
C TYR A 109 -6.33 -4.63 7.79
N ALA A 110 -6.38 -3.60 6.94
CA ALA A 110 -5.19 -2.94 6.45
C ALA A 110 -4.77 -1.76 7.33
N VAL A 111 -3.50 -1.76 7.73
CA VAL A 111 -2.81 -0.61 8.31
C VAL A 111 -1.69 -0.21 7.36
N PHE A 112 -1.82 0.97 6.77
CA PHE A 112 -0.81 1.53 5.87
C PHE A 112 0.33 2.12 6.69
N THR A 113 1.52 1.56 6.52
CA THR A 113 2.66 1.79 7.41
C THR A 113 3.28 3.16 7.19
N HIS A 114 3.57 3.51 5.94
CA HIS A 114 4.21 4.78 5.60
C HIS A 114 3.80 5.26 4.21
N GLN A 115 3.88 6.56 3.98
CA GLN A 115 3.95 7.11 2.63
C GLN A 115 5.36 6.90 2.10
N SER A 116 5.47 6.17 0.99
CA SER A 116 6.74 5.97 0.31
C SER A 116 7.05 7.18 -0.56
N ASP A 117 8.34 7.46 -0.77
CA ASP A 117 8.80 8.52 -1.68
C ASP A 117 8.71 8.13 -3.17
N GLU A 118 8.19 6.94 -3.48
CA GLU A 118 7.77 6.62 -4.83
C GLU A 118 6.52 7.44 -5.20
N GLN A 119 6.61 8.23 -6.27
CA GLN A 119 5.58 9.20 -6.69
C GLN A 119 4.15 8.63 -6.65
N GLY A 120 3.95 7.44 -7.23
CA GLY A 120 2.64 6.82 -7.32
C GLY A 120 2.05 6.36 -5.99
N HIS A 121 2.84 6.21 -4.92
CA HIS A 121 2.31 5.71 -3.66
C HIS A 121 1.36 6.71 -2.99
N SER A 122 1.64 8.01 -3.10
CA SER A 122 0.75 9.03 -2.54
C SER A 122 -0.62 9.05 -3.21
N GLU A 123 -0.67 8.95 -4.53
CA GLU A 123 -1.92 8.87 -5.30
C GLU A 123 -2.67 7.55 -5.04
N MET A 124 -1.94 6.44 -4.89
CA MET A 124 -2.53 5.16 -4.52
C MET A 124 -3.18 5.20 -3.13
N LEU A 125 -2.53 5.83 -2.14
CA LEU A 125 -3.10 6.03 -0.80
C LEU A 125 -4.36 6.90 -0.85
N LYS A 126 -4.36 7.97 -1.65
CA LYS A 126 -5.56 8.80 -1.87
C LYS A 126 -6.70 8.01 -2.48
N PHE A 127 -6.44 7.22 -3.53
CA PHE A 127 -7.45 6.36 -4.16
C PHE A 127 -8.05 5.36 -3.17
N LEU A 128 -7.20 4.74 -2.33
CA LEU A 128 -7.59 3.81 -1.29
C LEU A 128 -8.21 4.50 -0.06
N GLN A 129 -8.29 5.83 -0.03
CA GLN A 129 -8.71 6.65 1.12
C GLN A 129 -7.95 6.26 2.41
N ALA A 130 -6.68 5.91 2.25
CA ALA A 130 -5.82 5.40 3.30
C ALA A 130 -4.97 6.53 3.89
N LYS A 131 -4.88 6.57 5.23
CA LYS A 131 -3.95 7.45 5.94
C LYS A 131 -2.77 6.62 6.47
N PRO A 132 -1.54 6.84 5.96
CA PRO A 132 -0.38 6.12 6.46
C PRO A 132 0.00 6.59 7.87
N LEU A 133 0.62 5.71 8.66
CA LEU A 133 1.10 6.05 10.01
C LEU A 133 2.33 6.97 9.98
N LEU A 134 3.18 6.83 8.97
CA LEU A 134 4.49 7.48 8.90
C LEU A 134 4.69 8.21 7.56
N SER A 135 5.52 9.26 7.58
CA SER A 135 6.01 9.95 6.38
C SER A 135 7.48 10.31 6.59
N LEU A 136 8.38 9.39 6.26
CA LEU A 136 9.82 9.45 6.60
C LEU A 136 10.74 9.49 5.37
N GLY A 137 10.19 9.67 4.16
CA GLY A 137 10.98 9.65 2.91
C GLY A 137 11.56 8.28 2.57
N MET A 138 10.89 7.19 2.97
CA MET A 138 11.35 5.82 2.73
C MET A 138 10.99 5.34 1.31
N CYS A 139 11.91 4.66 0.64
CA CYS A 139 11.70 4.13 -0.72
C CYS A 139 12.39 2.78 -0.96
N LEU A 140 12.85 2.09 0.09
CA LEU A 140 13.54 0.81 -0.04
C LEU A 140 12.58 -0.35 -0.35
N GLY A 141 11.42 -0.38 0.30
CA GLY A 141 10.51 -1.53 0.26
C GLY A 141 10.93 -2.62 1.25
N GLU A 142 10.87 -3.88 0.81
CA GLU A 142 11.29 -5.06 1.58
C GLU A 142 10.56 -5.27 2.93
N GLY A 143 9.46 -4.56 3.18
CA GLY A 143 8.75 -4.59 4.47
C GLY A 143 9.39 -3.71 5.54
N THR A 144 10.34 -2.85 5.17
CA THR A 144 11.03 -1.98 6.14
C THR A 144 10.11 -0.98 6.81
N GLY A 145 9.13 -0.42 6.09
CA GLY A 145 8.10 0.43 6.66
C GLY A 145 7.21 -0.31 7.66
N ALA A 146 6.88 -1.58 7.37
CA ALA A 146 6.18 -2.44 8.32
C ALA A 146 6.99 -2.68 9.61
N ALA A 147 8.28 -2.96 9.48
CA ALA A 147 9.16 -3.14 10.64
C ALA A 147 9.26 -1.86 11.49
N VAL A 148 9.37 -0.69 10.86
CA VAL A 148 9.44 0.61 11.55
C VAL A 148 8.10 1.01 12.17
N ALA A 149 6.96 0.68 11.55
CA ALA A 149 5.63 1.01 12.06
C ALA A 149 5.15 0.06 13.16
N PHE A 150 5.66 -1.17 13.24
CA PHE A 150 5.20 -2.19 14.19
C PHE A 150 5.21 -1.72 15.67
N PRO A 151 6.24 -1.02 16.18
CA PRO A 151 6.22 -0.48 17.54
C PRO A 151 5.05 0.48 17.82
N LEU A 152 4.53 1.19 16.81
CA LEU A 152 3.34 2.05 16.98
C LEU A 152 2.08 1.23 17.25
N LEU A 153 1.93 0.08 16.57
CA LEU A 153 0.81 -0.84 16.83
C LEU A 153 0.93 -1.45 18.23
N GLN A 154 2.14 -1.86 18.63
CA GLN A 154 2.37 -2.35 19.99
C GLN A 154 2.02 -1.29 21.04
N SER A 155 2.37 -0.03 20.78
CA SER A 155 2.03 1.10 21.65
C SER A 155 0.53 1.31 21.75
N ALA A 156 -0.20 1.22 20.63
CA ALA A 156 -1.67 1.34 20.62
C ALA A 156 -2.35 0.21 21.41
N VAL A 157 -1.87 -1.03 21.25
CA VAL A 157 -2.37 -2.18 22.01
C VAL A 157 -2.05 -2.04 23.49
N ALA A 158 -0.84 -1.60 23.84
CA ALA A 158 -0.44 -1.37 25.23
C ALA A 158 -1.29 -0.27 25.87
N PHE A 159 -1.56 0.81 25.14
CA PHE A 159 -2.41 1.90 25.61
C PHE A 159 -3.81 1.41 25.99
N LEU A 160 -4.46 0.63 25.12
CA LEU A 160 -5.80 0.08 25.40
C LEU A 160 -5.82 -0.89 26.58
N ASN A 161 -4.77 -1.69 26.76
CA ASN A 161 -4.76 -2.76 27.76
C ASN A 161 -4.19 -2.34 29.12
N GLN A 162 -3.34 -1.31 29.17
CA GLN A 162 -2.51 -1.00 30.34
C GLN A 162 -2.69 0.42 30.85
N MET A 163 -3.27 1.33 30.07
CA MET A 163 -3.51 2.68 30.57
C MET A 163 -4.64 2.65 31.61
N ALA A 164 -4.38 3.25 32.77
CA ALA A 164 -5.37 3.44 33.81
C ALA A 164 -6.59 4.21 33.27
N SER A 165 -7.79 3.76 33.64
CA SER A 165 -9.01 4.56 33.46
C SER A 165 -8.96 5.81 34.35
N PHE A 166 -9.72 6.85 34.01
CA PHE A 166 -9.87 8.04 34.84
C PHE A 166 -10.21 7.71 36.30
N GLU A 167 -11.13 6.75 36.50
CA GLU A 167 -11.51 6.24 37.82
C GLU A 167 -10.31 5.63 38.57
N SER A 168 -9.58 4.71 37.94
CA SER A 168 -8.43 4.05 38.57
C SER A 168 -7.23 4.98 38.78
N ALA A 169 -7.12 6.06 37.99
CA ALA A 169 -6.10 7.09 38.11
C ALA A 169 -6.47 8.17 39.15
N GLY A 170 -7.67 8.10 39.76
CA GLY A 170 -8.13 9.10 40.72
C GLY A 170 -8.32 10.49 40.11
N VAL A 171 -8.57 10.57 38.80
CA VAL A 171 -8.83 11.83 38.12
C VAL A 171 -10.31 12.15 38.26
N SER A 172 -10.63 13.14 39.10
CA SER A 172 -11.99 13.66 39.25
C SER A 172 -12.52 14.17 37.92
N ASP A 173 -13.72 13.76 37.52
CA ASP A 173 -14.44 14.30 36.37
C ASP A 173 -14.46 15.83 36.50
N ARG A 174 -13.69 16.52 35.66
CA ARG A 174 -13.93 17.95 35.47
C ARG A 174 -15.25 18.02 34.72
N THR A 175 -16.28 18.54 35.37
CA THR A 175 -17.35 19.22 34.66
C THR A 175 -16.68 20.33 33.89
N ASP A 176 -16.41 20.10 32.60
CA ASP A 176 -15.94 21.15 31.71
C ASP A 176 -16.91 22.33 31.86
N GLY A 177 -16.36 23.46 32.28
CA GLY A 177 -17.13 24.67 32.55
C GLY A 177 -17.88 25.11 31.29
N GLU A 178 -19.10 25.59 31.52
CA GLU A 178 -19.91 26.33 30.55
C GLU A 178 -19.12 27.38 29.76
#